data_AF-A0A7M2WUJ6-F1
#
_entry.id   AF-A0A7M2WUJ6-F1
#
_cell.length_a   1.000
_cell.length_b   1.000
_cell.length_c   1.000
_cell.angle_alpha   90.00
_cell.angle_beta   90.00
_cell.angle_gamma   90.00
#
_symmetry.space_group_name_H-M   'P 1'
#
loop_
_entity.id
_entity.type
_entity.pdbx_description
1 polymer ?
#
loop_
_entity_poly.entity_id
_entity_poly.type
_entity_poly.pdbx_seq_one_letter_code
_entity_poly.pdbx_strand_id
1 'polypeptide(L)'
;MSVSIVNGWTEITPPAGAKTIYVSTSSGSDSNNGSSPSSPVMSFARAKKLMRSGAGDQLLLKRGDTFRESFGYWDISGKDASNPTLIGAYGSGNRPLVATGSKNGFNTAFAGVHDVAIIGLNFSAAGRGSAVPDGIISTGKVTNFLIEDTKVEGYRNNIDFESFLGPSYNLKVRRSVVVDAWSRGSHSQGIYADGVHGVLLEGNVFDHNGWGNGAGQTMFNHNAYITAKSSGLTAIDNIFANASSHGLQARPGGTVTGNAFINNGVGLSYGLVNGSGVVTPGGVTGIVANNIFYGGHNIGAAPAGVGIETSNIKSATITDNLFQIGVTTTPNPAIAVSNINGTTNRASAVGIQSLNITNNTVYGWNQGIAVGGGFTIKNLQIRGNDFQNIKHFQVVTNYGLMSGQSWSGNRYNVPRNKTGPVIVGNKYLTIDNWSRSYDSGAQDVAVAYPDKNRSVNSYAGDYLARARNLSKAGWDTRYTSAPLISYLKGGFRGSSTVTPPVVTPPTSPSPIPTPTPVPPTTGSTSPAVTVNDVSATEGRSGVKNLTFTVSLTKAAAKQVSIKWETKGATAVVGKDYVGGNGTLYFAAGQTSKTITVQIKGDTLRESSETFSLNLLSVVNATLADNKGLATIVNDD
;
A
#
# COMPACT_ATOMS: atom_id res chain seq x y z
N MET A 1 -16.08 20.43 -9.45
CA MET A 1 -15.02 19.46 -9.80
C MET A 1 -15.66 18.08 -9.80
N SER A 2 -15.34 17.24 -10.77
CA SER A 2 -15.90 15.89 -10.90
C SER A 2 -15.16 14.84 -10.07
N VAL A 3 -13.92 15.11 -9.69
CA VAL A 3 -13.10 14.26 -8.80
C VAL A 3 -13.24 14.73 -7.36
N SER A 4 -13.49 13.80 -6.44
CA SER A 4 -13.44 14.04 -4.98
C SER A 4 -12.81 12.85 -4.25
N ILE A 5 -12.38 13.05 -3.01
CA ILE A 5 -11.93 11.97 -2.13
C ILE A 5 -12.98 11.76 -1.04
N VAL A 6 -13.56 10.57 -0.98
CA VAL A 6 -14.56 10.18 0.02
C VAL A 6 -14.03 8.95 0.76
N ASN A 7 -13.83 9.08 2.07
CA ASN A 7 -13.27 8.02 2.92
C ASN A 7 -11.94 7.45 2.39
N GLY A 8 -11.10 8.34 1.83
CA GLY A 8 -9.81 8.00 1.23
C GLY A 8 -9.88 7.56 -0.25
N TRP A 9 -11.04 7.16 -0.76
CA TRP A 9 -11.22 6.68 -2.13
C TRP A 9 -11.54 7.78 -3.11
N THR A 10 -11.07 7.64 -4.35
CA THR A 10 -11.45 8.53 -5.44
C THR A 10 -12.87 8.24 -5.88
N GLU A 11 -13.70 9.28 -5.93
CA GLU A 11 -15.01 9.26 -6.54
C GLU A 11 -15.01 10.20 -7.74
N ILE A 12 -15.50 9.72 -8.88
CA ILE A 12 -15.55 10.47 -10.13
C ILE A 12 -17.00 10.55 -10.59
N THR A 13 -17.60 11.72 -10.45
CA THR A 13 -18.93 12.04 -10.99
C THR A 13 -18.77 12.52 -12.44
N PRO A 14 -19.55 12.05 -13.42
CA PRO A 14 -19.43 12.54 -14.79
C PRO A 14 -19.71 14.05 -14.87
N PRO A 15 -18.90 14.86 -15.58
CA PRO A 15 -19.17 16.27 -15.76
C PRO A 15 -20.43 16.49 -16.61
N ALA A 16 -20.99 17.70 -16.58
CA ALA A 16 -22.16 18.05 -17.38
C ALA A 16 -21.92 17.76 -18.89
N GLY A 17 -22.83 17.01 -19.51
CA GLY A 17 -22.74 16.62 -20.92
C GLY A 17 -21.87 15.39 -21.21
N ALA A 18 -21.17 14.82 -20.22
CA ALA A 18 -20.50 13.53 -20.36
C ALA A 18 -21.52 12.38 -20.47
N LYS A 19 -21.16 11.34 -21.21
CA LYS A 19 -21.92 10.10 -21.32
C LYS A 19 -21.39 9.09 -20.32
N THR A 20 -22.29 8.30 -19.75
CA THR A 20 -21.95 7.06 -19.06
C THR A 20 -22.42 5.88 -19.90
N ILE A 21 -21.48 5.03 -20.29
CA ILE A 21 -21.73 3.84 -21.11
C ILE A 21 -21.66 2.60 -20.21
N TYR A 22 -22.76 1.88 -20.10
CA TYR A 22 -22.86 0.65 -19.31
C TYR A 22 -22.57 -0.57 -20.18
N VAL A 23 -21.75 -1.50 -19.67
CA VAL A 23 -21.37 -2.74 -20.35
C VAL A 23 -21.70 -3.95 -19.48
N SER A 24 -22.29 -4.98 -20.08
CA SER A 24 -22.59 -6.25 -19.40
C SER A 24 -22.56 -7.42 -20.37
N THR A 25 -21.82 -8.47 -20.02
CA THR A 25 -21.88 -9.74 -20.77
C THR A 25 -23.09 -10.59 -20.39
N SER A 26 -23.66 -10.40 -19.19
CA SER A 26 -24.84 -11.14 -18.74
C SER A 26 -26.17 -10.57 -19.22
N SER A 27 -26.21 -9.29 -19.60
CA SER A 27 -27.47 -8.59 -19.93
C SER A 27 -27.37 -7.57 -21.06
N GLY A 28 -26.20 -7.41 -21.69
CA GLY A 28 -25.98 -6.43 -22.74
C GLY A 28 -26.29 -6.94 -24.15
N SER A 29 -26.48 -5.99 -25.07
CA SER A 29 -26.55 -6.21 -26.53
C SER A 29 -25.87 -5.05 -27.24
N ASP A 30 -25.08 -5.31 -28.29
CA ASP A 30 -24.41 -4.24 -29.04
C ASP A 30 -25.33 -3.41 -29.93
N SER A 31 -26.60 -3.84 -30.09
CA SER A 31 -27.67 -3.00 -30.64
C SER A 31 -28.09 -1.88 -29.68
N ASN A 32 -27.79 -2.00 -28.38
CA ASN A 32 -28.16 -1.00 -27.39
C ASN A 32 -27.33 0.29 -27.54
N ASN A 33 -27.87 1.39 -27.00
CA ASN A 33 -27.16 2.67 -26.92
C ASN A 33 -26.26 2.79 -25.67
N GLY A 34 -26.32 1.81 -24.75
CA GLY A 34 -25.48 1.74 -23.55
C GLY A 34 -25.73 2.83 -22.50
N SER A 35 -26.80 3.61 -22.63
CA SER A 35 -27.02 4.81 -21.80
C SER A 35 -27.60 4.54 -20.40
N SER A 36 -28.00 3.30 -20.10
CA SER A 36 -28.54 2.92 -18.79
C SER A 36 -28.14 1.50 -18.37
N PRO A 37 -28.12 1.20 -17.04
CA PRO A 37 -27.87 -0.15 -16.53
C PRO A 37 -28.85 -1.21 -17.01
N SER A 38 -30.07 -0.82 -17.40
CA SER A 38 -31.12 -1.72 -17.92
C SER A 38 -31.00 -1.98 -19.42
N SER A 39 -30.15 -1.23 -20.13
CA SER A 39 -29.88 -1.40 -21.56
C SER A 39 -28.38 -1.27 -21.87
N PRO A 40 -27.50 -2.08 -21.25
CA PRO A 40 -26.06 -1.99 -21.46
C PRO A 40 -25.65 -2.53 -22.84
N VAL A 41 -24.51 -2.09 -23.35
CA VAL A 41 -23.87 -2.76 -24.51
C VAL A 41 -23.17 -4.04 -24.07
N MET A 42 -22.86 -4.94 -25.00
CA MET A 42 -22.23 -6.22 -24.68
C MET A 42 -20.70 -6.13 -24.72
N SER A 43 -20.13 -5.44 -25.72
CA SER A 43 -18.68 -5.45 -25.98
C SER A 43 -17.96 -4.14 -25.67
N PHE A 44 -16.67 -4.23 -25.35
CA PHE A 44 -15.81 -3.05 -25.21
C PHE A 44 -15.65 -2.30 -26.54
N ALA A 45 -15.59 -3.03 -27.66
CA ALA A 45 -15.49 -2.42 -28.98
C ALA A 45 -16.70 -1.52 -29.29
N ARG A 46 -17.91 -1.96 -28.93
CA ARG A 46 -19.12 -1.14 -29.08
C ARG A 46 -19.10 0.04 -28.10
N ALA A 47 -18.75 -0.22 -26.85
CA ALA A 47 -18.75 0.82 -25.82
C ALA A 47 -17.76 1.96 -26.15
N LYS A 48 -16.55 1.61 -26.60
CA LYS A 48 -15.52 2.57 -27.03
C LYS A 48 -16.01 3.49 -28.15
N LYS A 49 -16.77 2.96 -29.13
CA LYS A 49 -17.37 3.76 -30.23
C LYS A 49 -18.39 4.80 -29.77
N LEU A 50 -18.98 4.63 -28.58
CA LEU A 50 -20.00 5.53 -28.04
C LEU A 50 -19.40 6.67 -27.20
N MET A 51 -18.19 6.45 -26.69
CA MET A 51 -17.42 7.41 -25.90
C MET A 51 -16.75 8.47 -26.78
N ARG A 52 -16.45 9.62 -26.18
CA ARG A 52 -15.79 10.76 -26.81
C ARG A 52 -14.54 11.15 -26.02
N SER A 53 -13.42 11.28 -26.72
CA SER A 53 -12.18 11.80 -26.14
C SER A 53 -12.35 13.28 -25.78
N GLY A 54 -11.81 13.70 -24.62
CA GLY A 54 -11.91 15.09 -24.15
C GLY A 54 -13.24 15.45 -23.49
N ALA A 55 -14.20 14.53 -23.38
CA ALA A 55 -15.51 14.80 -22.80
C ALA A 55 -15.62 14.44 -21.30
N GLY A 56 -14.69 13.63 -20.77
CA GLY A 56 -14.85 13.03 -19.44
C GLY A 56 -15.94 11.96 -19.39
N ASP A 57 -16.20 11.29 -20.53
CA ASP A 57 -17.15 10.18 -20.62
C ASP A 57 -16.71 9.01 -19.71
N GLN A 58 -17.66 8.18 -19.28
CA GLN A 58 -17.43 7.04 -18.40
C GLN A 58 -17.82 5.72 -19.08
N LEU A 59 -17.10 4.66 -18.75
CA LEU A 59 -17.33 3.29 -19.14
C LEU A 59 -17.49 2.43 -17.88
N LEU A 60 -18.69 1.92 -17.60
CA LEU A 60 -18.98 1.17 -16.38
C LEU A 60 -19.30 -0.29 -16.69
N LEU A 61 -18.50 -1.21 -16.14
CA LEU A 61 -18.67 -2.65 -16.29
C LEU A 61 -19.52 -3.21 -15.14
N LYS A 62 -20.44 -4.12 -15.44
CA LYS A 62 -21.31 -4.72 -14.42
C LYS A 62 -20.50 -5.59 -13.47
N ARG A 63 -20.59 -5.34 -12.16
CA ARG A 63 -19.98 -6.20 -11.14
C ARG A 63 -20.52 -7.63 -11.23
N GLY A 64 -19.63 -8.60 -11.03
CA GLY A 64 -19.91 -10.03 -11.20
C GLY A 64 -19.78 -10.56 -12.63
N ASP A 65 -19.80 -9.70 -13.66
CA ASP A 65 -19.64 -10.16 -15.05
C ASP A 65 -18.18 -10.55 -15.34
N THR A 66 -18.01 -11.48 -16.28
CA THR A 66 -16.72 -11.83 -16.89
C THR A 66 -16.71 -11.41 -18.35
N PHE A 67 -15.70 -10.63 -18.73
CA PHE A 67 -15.43 -10.14 -20.07
C PHE A 67 -14.25 -10.93 -20.64
N ARG A 68 -14.49 -11.68 -21.73
CA ARG A 68 -13.45 -12.50 -22.41
C ARG A 68 -12.89 -11.78 -23.63
N GLU A 69 -12.56 -10.51 -23.44
CA GLU A 69 -12.03 -9.62 -24.46
C GLU A 69 -11.01 -8.65 -23.85
N SER A 70 -10.30 -7.91 -24.70
CA SER A 70 -9.34 -6.88 -24.32
C SER A 70 -9.91 -5.51 -24.63
N PHE A 71 -9.53 -4.48 -23.88
CA PHE A 71 -9.86 -3.09 -24.26
C PHE A 71 -9.19 -2.66 -25.57
N GLY A 72 -8.16 -3.40 -26.01
CA GLY A 72 -7.39 -3.08 -27.20
C GLY A 72 -6.60 -1.78 -27.03
N TYR A 73 -6.32 -1.12 -28.16
CA TYR A 73 -5.68 0.19 -28.16
C TYR A 73 -6.66 1.26 -27.70
N TRP A 74 -6.32 1.98 -26.64
CA TRP A 74 -7.09 3.03 -26.02
C TRP A 74 -6.53 4.40 -26.39
N ASP A 75 -7.41 5.28 -26.87
CA ASP A 75 -7.11 6.59 -27.45
C ASP A 75 -8.08 7.68 -26.92
N ILE A 76 -8.78 7.40 -25.81
CA ILE A 76 -9.78 8.28 -25.22
C ILE A 76 -9.20 8.96 -23.98
N SER A 77 -9.08 10.28 -24.02
CA SER A 77 -8.67 11.10 -22.89
C SER A 77 -9.87 11.61 -22.10
N GLY A 78 -9.63 11.95 -20.83
CA GLY A 78 -10.53 12.80 -20.06
C GLY A 78 -10.55 14.24 -20.59
N LYS A 79 -11.43 15.06 -20.02
CA LYS A 79 -11.51 16.48 -20.37
C LYS A 79 -10.33 17.27 -19.80
N ASP A 80 -10.04 17.02 -18.53
CA ASP A 80 -8.95 17.60 -17.75
C ASP A 80 -8.75 16.80 -16.46
N ALA A 81 -7.75 17.14 -15.65
CA ALA A 81 -7.43 16.43 -14.40
C ALA A 81 -8.56 16.43 -13.35
N SER A 82 -9.48 17.39 -13.42
CA SER A 82 -10.66 17.44 -12.54
C SER A 82 -11.86 16.67 -13.11
N ASN A 83 -11.77 16.24 -14.37
CA ASN A 83 -12.82 15.59 -15.16
C ASN A 83 -12.24 14.45 -16.03
N PRO A 84 -11.59 13.43 -15.42
CA PRO A 84 -10.98 12.33 -16.15
C PRO A 84 -12.04 11.43 -16.80
N THR A 85 -11.64 10.69 -17.84
CA THR A 85 -12.44 9.55 -18.30
C THR A 85 -12.34 8.43 -17.27
N LEU A 86 -13.46 7.82 -16.92
CA LEU A 86 -13.52 6.72 -15.94
C LEU A 86 -13.81 5.41 -16.64
N ILE A 87 -12.96 4.41 -16.42
CA ILE A 87 -13.26 3.00 -16.67
C ILE A 87 -13.49 2.35 -15.31
N GLY A 88 -14.76 2.14 -14.98
CA GLY A 88 -15.22 1.77 -13.65
C GLY A 88 -16.16 0.58 -13.64
N ALA A 89 -16.82 0.37 -12.50
CA ALA A 89 -17.81 -0.69 -12.33
C ALA A 89 -19.11 -0.17 -11.73
N TYR A 90 -20.23 -0.82 -12.07
CA TYR A 90 -21.56 -0.53 -11.50
C TYR A 90 -22.22 -1.80 -10.95
N GLY A 91 -23.29 -1.62 -10.17
CA GLY A 91 -24.01 -2.72 -9.53
C GLY A 91 -23.32 -3.23 -8.27
N SER A 92 -23.61 -4.47 -7.89
CA SER A 92 -23.15 -5.11 -6.66
C SER A 92 -22.34 -6.38 -6.94
N GLY A 93 -21.51 -6.80 -5.99
CA GLY A 93 -20.72 -8.03 -6.07
C GLY A 93 -19.25 -7.79 -6.37
N ASN A 94 -18.57 -8.83 -6.84
CA ASN A 94 -17.14 -8.79 -7.11
C ASN A 94 -16.79 -7.80 -8.24
N ARG A 95 -15.53 -7.37 -8.28
CA ARG A 95 -15.00 -6.61 -9.42
C ARG A 95 -15.32 -7.37 -10.72
N PRO A 96 -15.78 -6.69 -11.79
CA PRO A 96 -15.88 -7.33 -13.10
C PRO A 96 -14.52 -7.91 -13.51
N LEU A 97 -14.53 -9.15 -14.00
CA LEU A 97 -13.33 -9.85 -14.43
C LEU A 97 -13.09 -9.59 -15.92
N VAL A 98 -11.97 -8.97 -16.25
CA VAL A 98 -11.45 -8.79 -17.61
C VAL A 98 -10.44 -9.91 -17.86
N ALA A 99 -10.92 -11.04 -18.39
CA ALA A 99 -10.14 -12.24 -18.66
C ALA A 99 -9.60 -12.22 -20.09
N THR A 100 -8.38 -11.71 -20.28
CA THR A 100 -7.87 -11.39 -21.63
C THR A 100 -7.17 -12.54 -22.35
N GLY A 101 -6.91 -13.64 -21.64
CA GLY A 101 -6.18 -14.79 -22.20
C GLY A 101 -4.79 -14.35 -22.68
N SER A 102 -4.49 -14.57 -23.96
CA SER A 102 -3.20 -14.23 -24.57
C SER A 102 -3.02 -12.75 -24.95
N LYS A 103 -4.04 -11.90 -24.74
CA LYS A 103 -4.03 -10.48 -25.13
C LYS A 103 -3.69 -9.58 -23.94
N ASN A 104 -3.18 -8.39 -24.25
CA ASN A 104 -3.02 -7.33 -23.25
C ASN A 104 -4.38 -6.95 -22.64
N GLY A 105 -4.39 -6.48 -21.39
CA GLY A 105 -5.60 -5.99 -20.73
C GLY A 105 -6.08 -4.67 -21.33
N PHE A 106 -5.28 -3.63 -21.11
CA PHE A 106 -5.51 -2.25 -21.51
C PHE A 106 -4.22 -1.69 -22.10
N ASN A 107 -4.28 -1.08 -23.29
CA ASN A 107 -3.08 -0.64 -24.00
C ASN A 107 -3.25 0.77 -24.57
N THR A 108 -2.40 1.74 -24.22
CA THR A 108 -2.47 3.11 -24.79
C THR A 108 -1.44 3.37 -25.90
N ALA A 109 -0.77 2.34 -26.43
CA ALA A 109 0.27 2.54 -27.42
C ALA A 109 -0.21 3.36 -28.63
N PHE A 110 0.71 4.14 -29.21
CA PHE A 110 0.53 5.02 -30.39
C PHE A 110 -0.31 6.31 -30.18
N ALA A 111 -1.07 6.44 -29.10
CA ALA A 111 -1.84 7.64 -28.78
C ALA A 111 -1.25 8.41 -27.59
N GLY A 112 -1.30 9.75 -27.64
CA GLY A 112 -1.13 10.58 -26.45
C GLY A 112 -2.44 10.60 -25.68
N VAL A 113 -2.48 10.04 -24.48
CA VAL A 113 -3.71 9.94 -23.66
C VAL A 113 -3.50 10.66 -22.33
N HIS A 114 -4.50 11.40 -21.87
CA HIS A 114 -4.43 12.09 -20.59
C HIS A 114 -5.72 11.98 -19.79
N ASP A 115 -5.59 12.13 -18.47
CA ASP A 115 -6.70 12.18 -17.51
C ASP A 115 -7.59 10.92 -17.58
N VAL A 116 -7.01 9.77 -17.27
CA VAL A 116 -7.69 8.45 -17.29
C VAL A 116 -7.69 7.86 -15.90
N ALA A 117 -8.82 7.31 -15.48
CA ALA A 117 -8.96 6.54 -14.25
C ALA A 117 -9.49 5.13 -14.54
N ILE A 118 -8.81 4.11 -14.04
CA ILE A 118 -9.28 2.72 -13.97
C ILE A 118 -9.57 2.40 -12.51
N ILE A 119 -10.84 2.15 -12.18
CA ILE A 119 -11.27 1.94 -10.79
C ILE A 119 -12.15 0.70 -10.65
N GLY A 120 -11.78 -0.21 -9.74
CA GLY A 120 -12.68 -1.28 -9.31
C GLY A 120 -12.77 -2.49 -10.24
N LEU A 121 -11.76 -2.76 -11.06
CA LEU A 121 -11.74 -3.87 -12.04
C LEU A 121 -10.78 -5.00 -11.63
N ASN A 122 -10.99 -6.21 -12.15
CA ASN A 122 -10.01 -7.30 -12.07
C ASN A 122 -9.52 -7.67 -13.46
N PHE A 123 -8.24 -7.43 -13.76
CA PHE A 123 -7.58 -7.89 -14.98
C PHE A 123 -6.88 -9.21 -14.73
N SER A 124 -7.12 -10.21 -15.58
CA SER A 124 -6.46 -11.51 -15.48
C SER A 124 -6.06 -12.08 -16.84
N ALA A 125 -4.82 -12.57 -16.92
CA ALA A 125 -4.36 -13.41 -18.03
C ALA A 125 -4.23 -14.89 -17.63
N ALA A 126 -5.07 -15.37 -16.71
CA ALA A 126 -5.16 -16.79 -16.39
C ALA A 126 -5.41 -17.62 -17.67
N GLY A 127 -4.67 -18.73 -17.82
CA GLY A 127 -4.80 -19.61 -19.00
C GLY A 127 -4.14 -19.09 -20.28
N ARG A 128 -3.30 -18.05 -20.24
CA ARG A 128 -2.60 -17.48 -21.42
C ARG A 128 -1.57 -18.39 -22.12
N GLY A 129 -1.33 -19.61 -21.63
CA GLY A 129 -0.34 -20.52 -22.19
C GLY A 129 1.07 -19.91 -22.18
N SER A 130 1.77 -19.95 -23.31
CA SER A 130 3.11 -19.35 -23.50
C SER A 130 3.08 -17.87 -23.90
N ALA A 131 1.89 -17.27 -24.07
CA ALA A 131 1.78 -15.87 -24.43
C ALA A 131 2.32 -14.98 -23.31
N VAL A 132 2.84 -13.81 -23.69
CA VAL A 132 3.46 -12.84 -22.78
C VAL A 132 2.71 -11.49 -22.75
N PRO A 133 1.37 -11.46 -22.58
CA PRO A 133 0.64 -10.20 -22.51
C PRO A 133 0.95 -9.41 -21.24
N ASP A 134 0.73 -8.10 -21.32
CA ASP A 134 0.76 -7.19 -20.18
C ASP A 134 -0.65 -6.75 -19.76
N GLY A 135 -0.82 -6.45 -18.48
CA GLY A 135 -2.13 -6.10 -17.91
C GLY A 135 -2.55 -4.71 -18.35
N ILE A 136 -1.98 -3.68 -17.73
CA ILE A 136 -2.20 -2.27 -18.09
C ILE A 136 -0.89 -1.74 -18.64
N ILE A 137 -0.83 -1.50 -19.95
CA ILE A 137 0.39 -1.08 -20.65
C ILE A 137 0.23 0.29 -21.31
N SER A 138 1.29 1.09 -21.20
CA SER A 138 1.53 2.29 -21.99
C SER A 138 2.97 2.32 -22.47
N THR A 139 3.16 2.49 -23.77
CA THR A 139 4.49 2.70 -24.38
C THR A 139 4.67 4.13 -24.92
N GLY A 140 3.83 5.08 -24.48
CA GLY A 140 3.80 6.43 -25.03
C GLY A 140 3.44 7.53 -24.02
N LYS A 141 3.03 8.69 -24.56
CA LYS A 141 2.79 9.91 -23.76
C LYS A 141 1.49 9.80 -22.98
N VAL A 142 1.59 9.45 -21.70
CA VAL A 142 0.46 9.46 -20.77
C VAL A 142 0.63 10.53 -19.70
N THR A 143 -0.43 11.26 -19.38
CA THR A 143 -0.43 12.23 -18.27
C THR A 143 -1.66 12.06 -17.39
N ASN A 144 -1.49 12.08 -16.06
CA ASN A 144 -2.58 11.92 -15.08
C ASN A 144 -3.35 10.60 -15.26
N PHE A 145 -2.70 9.50 -14.88
CA PHE A 145 -3.29 8.17 -14.95
C PHE A 145 -3.50 7.60 -13.54
N LEU A 146 -4.73 7.23 -13.21
CA LEU A 146 -5.10 6.64 -11.92
C LEU A 146 -5.49 5.17 -12.10
N ILE A 147 -4.91 4.31 -11.28
CA ILE A 147 -5.33 2.93 -11.07
C ILE A 147 -5.69 2.81 -9.58
N GLU A 148 -6.96 2.56 -9.26
CA GLU A 148 -7.42 2.42 -7.87
C GLU A 148 -8.40 1.25 -7.69
N ASP A 149 -8.43 0.61 -6.52
CA ASP A 149 -9.29 -0.56 -6.26
C ASP A 149 -9.21 -1.64 -7.36
N THR A 150 -8.06 -1.77 -8.02
CA THR A 150 -7.93 -2.63 -9.20
C THR A 150 -7.08 -3.84 -8.82
N LYS A 151 -7.51 -5.03 -9.27
CA LYS A 151 -6.69 -6.24 -9.22
C LYS A 151 -6.10 -6.50 -10.59
N VAL A 152 -4.81 -6.78 -10.67
CA VAL A 152 -4.12 -7.14 -11.92
C VAL A 152 -3.28 -8.38 -11.65
N GLU A 153 -3.57 -9.47 -12.35
CA GLU A 153 -2.96 -10.78 -12.05
C GLU A 153 -2.60 -11.63 -13.27
N GLY A 154 -1.48 -12.35 -13.17
CA GLY A 154 -1.12 -13.40 -14.12
C GLY A 154 -0.50 -12.94 -15.43
N TYR A 155 -0.19 -11.65 -15.61
CA TYR A 155 0.42 -11.09 -16.81
C TYR A 155 1.96 -11.21 -16.81
N ARG A 156 2.63 -10.77 -17.89
CA ARG A 156 4.09 -10.72 -17.98
C ARG A 156 4.55 -9.56 -17.11
N ASN A 157 4.13 -8.36 -17.48
CA ASN A 157 4.06 -7.23 -16.57
C ASN A 157 2.58 -7.01 -16.23
N ASN A 158 2.25 -6.94 -14.95
CA ASN A 158 0.88 -6.59 -14.57
C ASN A 158 0.60 -5.13 -14.93
N ILE A 159 1.51 -4.21 -14.58
CA ILE A 159 1.44 -2.79 -14.98
C ILE A 159 2.75 -2.41 -15.66
N ASP A 160 2.68 -1.74 -16.81
CA ASP A 160 3.84 -1.42 -17.63
C ASP A 160 3.72 -0.01 -18.22
N PHE A 161 4.59 0.90 -17.82
CA PHE A 161 4.62 2.27 -18.34
C PHE A 161 6.03 2.60 -18.82
N GLU A 162 6.18 2.75 -20.13
CA GLU A 162 7.46 2.98 -20.79
C GLU A 162 7.43 4.25 -21.63
N SER A 163 8.54 4.99 -21.61
CA SER A 163 8.67 6.23 -22.36
C SER A 163 9.12 6.06 -23.82
N PHE A 164 8.84 4.90 -24.45
CA PHE A 164 9.36 4.59 -25.80
C PHE A 164 8.91 5.61 -26.85
N LEU A 165 7.65 6.04 -26.81
CA LEU A 165 7.08 7.09 -27.68
C LEU A 165 7.01 8.47 -26.98
N GLY A 166 7.67 8.64 -25.84
CA GLY A 166 7.73 9.88 -25.06
C GLY A 166 7.43 9.68 -23.57
N PRO A 167 7.83 10.62 -22.69
CA PRO A 167 7.70 10.48 -21.25
C PRO A 167 6.25 10.44 -20.78
N SER A 168 6.03 9.79 -19.64
CA SER A 168 4.74 9.77 -18.93
C SER A 168 4.82 10.58 -17.64
N TYR A 169 3.69 11.14 -17.20
CA TYR A 169 3.59 12.00 -16.02
C TYR A 169 2.42 11.61 -15.12
N ASN A 170 2.61 11.74 -13.81
CA ASN A 170 1.57 11.60 -12.79
C ASN A 170 0.81 10.25 -12.84
N LEU A 171 1.55 9.15 -12.77
CA LEU A 171 0.99 7.80 -12.61
C LEU A 171 0.70 7.55 -11.13
N LYS A 172 -0.55 7.26 -10.78
CA LYS A 172 -0.99 6.93 -9.43
C LYS A 172 -1.56 5.51 -9.40
N VAL A 173 -0.96 4.64 -8.60
CA VAL A 173 -1.50 3.31 -8.29
C VAL A 173 -1.83 3.29 -6.82
N ARG A 174 -3.11 3.10 -6.49
CA ARG A 174 -3.62 3.26 -5.12
C ARG A 174 -4.47 2.06 -4.73
N ARG A 175 -4.29 1.54 -3.50
CA ARG A 175 -5.19 0.54 -2.88
C ARG A 175 -5.56 -0.61 -3.82
N SER A 176 -4.57 -1.05 -4.61
CA SER A 176 -4.73 -2.03 -5.68
C SER A 176 -3.93 -3.28 -5.35
N VAL A 177 -4.30 -4.41 -5.98
CA VAL A 177 -3.68 -5.72 -5.79
C VAL A 177 -3.00 -6.13 -7.08
N VAL A 178 -1.68 -6.25 -7.07
CA VAL A 178 -0.84 -6.53 -8.23
C VAL A 178 -0.03 -7.79 -7.95
N VAL A 179 -0.43 -8.92 -8.53
CA VAL A 179 0.06 -10.24 -8.08
C VAL A 179 0.34 -11.20 -9.22
N ASP A 180 1.20 -12.17 -8.95
CA ASP A 180 1.44 -13.31 -9.84
C ASP A 180 1.85 -12.92 -11.27
N ALA A 181 2.62 -11.84 -11.44
CA ALA A 181 3.30 -11.62 -12.72
C ALA A 181 4.34 -12.73 -12.94
N TRP A 182 4.43 -13.29 -14.14
CA TRP A 182 5.46 -14.27 -14.47
C TRP A 182 5.80 -14.27 -15.97
N SER A 183 6.94 -14.86 -16.36
CA SER A 183 7.25 -15.18 -17.76
C SER A 183 8.37 -16.22 -17.81
N ARG A 184 8.27 -17.18 -18.73
CA ARG A 184 9.30 -18.23 -18.92
C ARG A 184 10.44 -17.82 -19.86
N GLY A 185 10.26 -16.73 -20.61
CA GLY A 185 11.20 -16.33 -21.68
C GLY A 185 11.54 -14.85 -21.72
N SER A 186 11.07 -14.06 -20.76
CA SER A 186 11.33 -12.62 -20.68
C SER A 186 11.29 -12.13 -19.24
N HIS A 187 11.73 -10.89 -19.02
CA HIS A 187 11.55 -10.26 -17.72
C HIS A 187 10.08 -10.06 -17.39
N SER A 188 9.77 -10.05 -16.09
CA SER A 188 8.42 -9.96 -15.57
C SER A 188 8.40 -9.14 -14.29
N GLN A 189 7.45 -8.21 -14.20
CA GLN A 189 7.31 -7.26 -13.11
C GLN A 189 5.86 -7.18 -12.62
N GLY A 190 5.65 -6.91 -11.33
CA GLY A 190 4.34 -6.43 -10.88
C GLY A 190 4.04 -5.06 -11.48
N ILE A 191 4.98 -4.13 -11.34
CA ILE A 191 4.98 -2.87 -12.09
C ILE A 191 6.36 -2.56 -12.67
N TYR A 192 6.39 -2.16 -13.95
CA TYR A 192 7.55 -1.58 -14.61
C TYR A 192 7.27 -0.12 -14.97
N ALA A 193 8.17 0.79 -14.62
CA ALA A 193 8.06 2.21 -14.96
C ALA A 193 9.40 2.78 -15.45
N ASP A 194 9.51 2.99 -16.76
CA ASP A 194 10.68 3.57 -17.44
C ASP A 194 10.35 4.93 -18.04
N GLY A 195 10.96 6.00 -17.52
CA GLY A 195 10.72 7.37 -18.00
C GLY A 195 9.35 7.93 -17.57
N VAL A 196 8.94 7.61 -16.35
CA VAL A 196 7.70 8.11 -15.73
C VAL A 196 8.04 9.11 -14.63
N HIS A 197 7.47 10.31 -14.71
CA HIS A 197 7.72 11.40 -13.77
C HIS A 197 6.51 11.63 -12.86
N GLY A 198 6.71 11.49 -11.54
CA GLY A 198 5.62 11.56 -10.56
C GLY A 198 4.87 10.22 -10.42
N VAL A 199 5.58 9.17 -10.01
CA VAL A 199 4.99 7.86 -9.71
C VAL A 199 4.55 7.82 -8.24
N LEU A 200 3.26 7.63 -7.98
CA LEU A 200 2.71 7.36 -6.66
C LEU A 200 2.27 5.91 -6.56
N LEU A 201 2.84 5.17 -5.61
CA LEU A 201 2.38 3.87 -5.15
C LEU A 201 1.86 4.03 -3.72
N GLU A 202 0.55 3.96 -3.50
CA GLU A 202 -0.07 4.16 -2.18
C GLU A 202 -0.95 2.97 -1.78
N GLY A 203 -0.69 2.33 -0.64
CA GLY A 203 -1.63 1.37 -0.07
C GLY A 203 -1.81 0.08 -0.87
N ASN A 204 -0.88 -0.25 -1.78
CA ASN A 204 -1.03 -1.39 -2.69
C ASN A 204 -0.49 -2.69 -2.09
N VAL A 205 -0.91 -3.81 -2.66
CA VAL A 205 -0.36 -5.14 -2.41
C VAL A 205 0.35 -5.62 -3.68
N PHE A 206 1.67 -5.70 -3.62
CA PHE A 206 2.50 -6.38 -4.61
C PHE A 206 2.97 -7.70 -4.00
N ASP A 207 2.50 -8.83 -4.52
CA ASP A 207 2.85 -10.14 -3.98
C ASP A 207 3.10 -11.18 -5.07
N HIS A 208 4.17 -11.97 -4.90
CA HIS A 208 4.51 -13.10 -5.76
C HIS A 208 4.65 -12.72 -7.25
N ASN A 209 5.29 -11.58 -7.54
CA ASN A 209 5.56 -11.16 -8.92
C ASN A 209 6.97 -11.54 -9.37
N GLY A 210 7.10 -11.83 -10.65
CA GLY A 210 8.35 -12.12 -11.34
C GLY A 210 8.70 -13.59 -11.48
N TRP A 211 7.87 -14.50 -10.96
CA TRP A 211 8.10 -15.94 -10.95
C TRP A 211 6.79 -16.72 -10.72
N GLY A 212 6.82 -18.04 -10.91
CA GLY A 212 5.65 -18.90 -10.83
C GLY A 212 5.23 -19.48 -12.18
N ASN A 213 4.27 -20.39 -12.16
CA ASN A 213 3.81 -21.13 -13.35
C ASN A 213 4.96 -21.73 -14.19
N GLY A 214 5.95 -22.34 -13.52
CA GLY A 214 7.14 -22.92 -14.13
C GLY A 214 8.25 -21.92 -14.48
N ALA A 215 8.06 -20.61 -14.27
CA ALA A 215 9.15 -19.63 -14.29
C ALA A 215 9.86 -19.60 -12.94
N GLY A 216 11.18 -19.78 -12.94
CA GLY A 216 12.02 -19.68 -11.75
C GLY A 216 12.26 -18.23 -11.33
N GLN A 217 12.73 -18.06 -10.10
CA GLN A 217 13.16 -16.75 -9.60
C GLN A 217 14.47 -16.31 -10.27
N THR A 218 14.55 -15.03 -10.62
CA THR A 218 15.74 -14.37 -11.19
C THR A 218 15.94 -13.00 -10.58
N MET A 219 17.19 -12.51 -10.64
CA MET A 219 17.56 -11.16 -10.18
C MET A 219 16.96 -10.01 -11.00
N PHE A 220 16.37 -10.30 -12.16
CA PHE A 220 15.87 -9.29 -13.10
C PHE A 220 14.37 -8.99 -12.95
N ASN A 221 13.68 -9.79 -12.13
CA ASN A 221 12.24 -9.74 -11.97
C ASN A 221 11.88 -9.25 -10.56
N HIS A 222 10.89 -8.37 -10.46
CA HIS A 222 10.60 -7.63 -9.23
C HIS A 222 9.10 -7.50 -8.99
N ASN A 223 8.74 -7.15 -7.77
CA ASN A 223 7.40 -6.64 -7.47
C ASN A 223 7.20 -5.27 -8.11
N ALA A 224 8.10 -4.32 -7.86
CA ALA A 224 8.07 -3.01 -8.49
C ALA A 224 9.46 -2.61 -8.99
N TYR A 225 9.56 -2.22 -10.26
CA TYR A 225 10.78 -1.74 -10.88
C TYR A 225 10.56 -0.36 -11.50
N ILE A 226 11.07 0.66 -10.82
CA ILE A 226 11.10 2.04 -11.27
C ILE A 226 12.53 2.37 -11.73
N THR A 227 12.71 2.64 -13.01
CA THR A 227 14.05 2.82 -13.60
C THR A 227 14.64 4.20 -13.27
N ALA A 228 15.94 4.38 -13.54
CA ALA A 228 16.61 5.66 -13.32
C ALA A 228 16.21 6.76 -14.33
N LYS A 229 15.44 6.43 -15.38
CA LYS A 229 14.85 7.43 -16.28
C LYS A 229 13.61 8.10 -15.67
N SER A 230 12.99 7.44 -14.70
CA SER A 230 11.83 7.94 -13.97
C SER A 230 12.25 8.94 -12.89
N SER A 231 11.31 9.71 -12.35
CA SER A 231 11.57 10.62 -11.23
C SER A 231 10.34 10.85 -10.36
N GLY A 232 10.53 11.44 -9.17
CA GLY A 232 9.41 11.79 -8.29
C GLY A 232 8.65 10.58 -7.74
N LEU A 233 9.35 9.47 -7.46
CA LEU A 233 8.75 8.29 -6.85
C LEU A 233 8.30 8.59 -5.41
N THR A 234 7.05 8.26 -5.11
CA THR A 234 6.48 8.19 -3.76
C THR A 234 5.85 6.82 -3.56
N ALA A 235 6.47 5.98 -2.72
CA ALA A 235 5.96 4.69 -2.30
C ALA A 235 5.57 4.76 -0.81
N ILE A 236 4.27 4.78 -0.53
CA ILE A 236 3.73 4.90 0.83
C ILE A 236 2.75 3.78 1.14
N ASP A 237 2.87 3.21 2.33
CA ASP A 237 1.91 2.25 2.88
C ASP A 237 1.64 1.00 2.01
N ASN A 238 2.62 0.58 1.20
CA ASN A 238 2.48 -0.61 0.36
C ASN A 238 2.98 -1.87 1.07
N ILE A 239 2.49 -3.02 0.61
CA ILE A 239 3.04 -4.34 0.92
C ILE A 239 3.77 -4.83 -0.34
N PHE A 240 5.06 -5.15 -0.20
CA PHE A 240 5.88 -5.80 -1.21
C PHE A 240 6.33 -7.15 -0.67
N ALA A 241 5.72 -8.23 -1.13
CA ALA A 241 5.94 -9.57 -0.60
C ALA A 241 6.35 -10.59 -1.67
N ASN A 242 7.19 -11.55 -1.29
CA ASN A 242 7.53 -12.72 -2.10
C ASN A 242 7.93 -12.41 -3.56
N ALA A 243 8.62 -11.29 -3.79
CA ALA A 243 9.13 -10.96 -5.12
C ALA A 243 10.10 -12.04 -5.61
N SER A 244 10.25 -12.17 -6.93
CA SER A 244 11.35 -12.95 -7.52
C SER A 244 12.71 -12.46 -7.02
N SER A 245 12.96 -11.15 -7.08
CA SER A 245 14.16 -10.51 -6.53
C SER A 245 13.82 -9.37 -5.59
N HIS A 246 13.49 -8.19 -6.14
CA HIS A 246 13.29 -6.99 -5.34
C HIS A 246 11.83 -6.77 -5.00
N GLY A 247 11.56 -6.42 -3.74
CA GLY A 247 10.28 -5.83 -3.35
C GLY A 247 10.05 -4.52 -4.09
N LEU A 248 11.01 -3.60 -3.99
CA LEU A 248 11.02 -2.35 -4.76
C LEU A 248 12.43 -2.04 -5.26
N GLN A 249 12.54 -1.82 -6.58
CA GLN A 249 13.71 -1.20 -7.18
C GLN A 249 13.40 0.28 -7.47
N ALA A 250 13.85 1.15 -6.57
CA ALA A 250 13.70 2.59 -6.57
C ALA A 250 14.99 3.29 -7.06
N ARG A 251 15.36 3.05 -8.32
CA ARG A 251 16.52 3.71 -8.93
C ARG A 251 16.48 5.24 -8.93
N PRO A 252 15.31 5.92 -9.01
CA PRO A 252 15.30 7.39 -8.96
C PRO A 252 15.35 7.97 -7.53
N GLY A 253 15.39 7.13 -6.49
CA GLY A 253 15.25 7.57 -5.10
C GLY A 253 13.81 7.97 -4.78
N GLY A 254 13.62 9.08 -4.07
CA GLY A 254 12.31 9.59 -3.69
C GLY A 254 11.86 9.18 -2.29
N THR A 255 10.54 9.15 -2.05
CA THR A 255 9.97 8.84 -0.74
C THR A 255 9.56 7.37 -0.68
N VAL A 256 10.08 6.63 0.30
CA VAL A 256 9.71 5.23 0.58
C VAL A 256 9.37 5.12 2.07
N THR A 257 8.11 5.28 2.44
CA THR A 257 7.70 5.36 3.86
C THR A 257 6.52 4.46 4.22
N GLY A 258 6.55 3.81 5.38
CA GLY A 258 5.40 3.02 5.85
C GLY A 258 5.15 1.73 5.06
N ASN A 259 6.14 1.23 4.31
CA ASN A 259 5.98 0.02 3.51
C ASN A 259 6.41 -1.24 4.28
N ALA A 260 5.77 -2.36 3.93
CA ALA A 260 6.10 -3.68 4.43
C ALA A 260 6.79 -4.51 3.34
N PHE A 261 8.07 -4.80 3.51
CA PHE A 261 8.86 -5.69 2.66
C PHE A 261 8.94 -7.06 3.32
N ILE A 262 8.26 -8.06 2.76
CA ILE A 262 8.09 -9.37 3.38
C ILE A 262 8.67 -10.46 2.48
N ASN A 263 9.68 -11.18 2.97
CA ASN A 263 10.26 -12.35 2.31
C ASN A 263 10.68 -12.08 0.85
N ASN A 264 11.39 -10.98 0.60
CA ASN A 264 11.97 -10.69 -0.72
C ASN A 264 13.44 -11.10 -0.74
N GLY A 265 13.99 -11.39 -1.92
CA GLY A 265 15.43 -11.57 -2.07
C GLY A 265 16.19 -10.27 -1.76
N VAL A 266 15.69 -9.15 -2.28
CA VAL A 266 16.13 -7.81 -1.85
C VAL A 266 14.89 -7.03 -1.45
N GLY A 267 14.87 -6.44 -0.26
CA GLY A 267 13.72 -5.62 0.16
C GLY A 267 13.60 -4.39 -0.74
N LEU A 268 14.62 -3.54 -0.72
CA LEU A 268 14.65 -2.26 -1.42
C LEU A 268 16.03 -2.02 -2.05
N SER A 269 16.02 -1.63 -3.33
CA SER A 269 17.18 -1.01 -3.97
C SER A 269 16.90 0.48 -4.14
N TYR A 270 17.73 1.35 -3.57
CA TYR A 270 17.46 2.79 -3.46
C TYR A 270 18.61 3.62 -4.04
N GLY A 271 18.39 4.23 -5.21
CA GLY A 271 19.43 4.95 -5.95
C GLY A 271 20.56 4.06 -6.47
N LEU A 272 20.47 2.74 -6.32
CA LEU A 272 21.49 1.80 -6.78
C LEU A 272 21.16 1.31 -8.18
N VAL A 273 22.22 1.10 -8.94
CA VAL A 273 22.20 0.33 -10.18
C VAL A 273 23.22 -0.77 -10.04
N ASN A 274 22.73 -2.01 -10.00
CA ASN A 274 23.55 -3.19 -10.15
C ASN A 274 23.23 -3.81 -11.53
N GLY A 275 24.26 -4.12 -12.31
CA GLY A 275 24.13 -4.54 -13.72
C GLY A 275 24.11 -3.37 -14.72
N SER A 276 23.88 -3.69 -16.00
CA SER A 276 24.02 -2.82 -17.20
C SER A 276 23.06 -1.61 -17.31
N GLY A 277 22.50 -1.14 -16.20
CA GLY A 277 21.61 0.01 -16.16
C GLY A 277 22.33 1.37 -16.14
N VAL A 278 21.55 2.42 -16.39
CA VAL A 278 21.97 3.82 -16.21
C VAL A 278 21.74 4.27 -14.76
N VAL A 279 22.69 5.03 -14.20
CA VAL A 279 22.54 5.75 -12.93
C VAL A 279 21.88 7.11 -13.16
N THR A 280 21.17 7.61 -12.15
CA THR A 280 20.67 8.99 -12.10
C THR A 280 21.84 9.97 -12.02
N PRO A 281 22.06 10.84 -13.02
CA PRO A 281 23.16 11.81 -12.97
C PRO A 281 23.07 12.72 -11.75
N GLY A 282 24.19 12.91 -11.05
CA GLY A 282 24.25 13.78 -9.86
C GLY A 282 23.73 13.15 -8.56
N GLY A 283 23.27 11.89 -8.59
CA GLY A 283 22.79 11.16 -7.42
C GLY A 283 21.33 11.43 -7.07
N VAL A 284 20.73 10.52 -6.30
CA VAL A 284 19.31 10.62 -5.91
C VAL A 284 19.14 11.31 -4.56
N THR A 285 17.92 11.81 -4.33
CA THR A 285 17.51 12.46 -3.08
C THR A 285 16.24 11.82 -2.53
N GLY A 286 16.07 11.79 -1.21
CA GLY A 286 14.79 11.43 -0.60
C GLY A 286 14.91 10.77 0.77
N ILE A 287 13.94 9.93 1.10
CA ILE A 287 13.79 9.36 2.45
C ILE A 287 13.28 7.93 2.39
N VAL A 288 13.86 7.07 3.23
CA VAL A 288 13.41 5.71 3.50
C VAL A 288 13.11 5.61 5.00
N ALA A 289 11.84 5.73 5.37
CA ALA A 289 11.45 5.86 6.77
C ALA A 289 10.31 4.94 7.20
N ASN A 290 10.33 4.49 8.46
CA ASN A 290 9.20 3.78 9.06
C ASN A 290 8.75 2.52 8.27
N ASN A 291 9.67 1.86 7.57
CA ASN A 291 9.38 0.60 6.87
C ASN A 291 9.72 -0.60 7.74
N ILE A 292 9.12 -1.76 7.44
CA ILE A 292 9.56 -3.06 7.96
C ILE A 292 10.14 -3.91 6.83
N PHE A 293 11.26 -4.57 7.11
CA PHE A 293 11.91 -5.59 6.29
C PHE A 293 11.88 -6.87 7.09
N TYR A 294 11.04 -7.82 6.69
CA TYR A 294 10.80 -9.05 7.44
C TYR A 294 11.15 -10.28 6.60
N GLY A 295 12.07 -11.10 7.10
CA GLY A 295 12.56 -12.28 6.39
C GLY A 295 13.45 -11.94 5.19
N GLY A 296 13.71 -12.95 4.37
CA GLY A 296 14.50 -12.84 3.15
C GLY A 296 14.83 -14.24 2.63
N HIS A 297 15.14 -14.36 1.34
CA HIS A 297 15.51 -15.63 0.72
C HIS A 297 16.60 -15.44 -0.32
N ASN A 298 17.27 -16.53 -0.73
CA ASN A 298 18.24 -16.52 -1.83
C ASN A 298 17.52 -16.68 -3.18
N ILE A 299 18.07 -16.09 -4.24
CA ILE A 299 17.51 -16.18 -5.58
C ILE A 299 18.36 -17.17 -6.38
N GLY A 300 17.93 -18.44 -6.41
CA GLY A 300 18.71 -19.51 -7.04
C GLY A 300 20.13 -19.61 -6.47
N ALA A 301 21.15 -19.54 -7.33
CA ALA A 301 22.56 -19.56 -6.92
C ALA A 301 23.13 -18.18 -6.51
N ALA A 302 22.37 -17.09 -6.70
CA ALA A 302 22.81 -15.76 -6.33
C ALA A 302 22.47 -15.49 -4.85
N PRO A 303 23.44 -15.08 -4.02
CA PRO A 303 23.17 -14.65 -2.65
C PRO A 303 22.13 -13.52 -2.66
N ALA A 304 21.00 -13.74 -2.01
CA ALA A 304 20.04 -12.69 -1.70
C ALA A 304 19.71 -12.75 -0.20
N GLY A 305 18.88 -11.86 0.31
CA GLY A 305 18.67 -11.60 1.75
C GLY A 305 19.13 -10.21 2.21
N VAL A 306 19.16 -9.25 1.29
CA VAL A 306 19.50 -7.85 1.60
C VAL A 306 18.23 -7.09 1.96
N GLY A 307 18.25 -6.35 3.07
CA GLY A 307 17.11 -5.49 3.45
C GLY A 307 17.04 -4.28 2.52
N ILE A 308 18.01 -3.38 2.62
CA ILE A 308 18.21 -2.23 1.73
C ILE A 308 19.60 -2.29 1.10
N GLU A 309 19.68 -1.97 -0.20
CA GLU A 309 20.93 -1.66 -0.89
C GLU A 309 20.89 -0.26 -1.54
N THR A 310 21.97 0.50 -1.42
CA THR A 310 22.07 1.87 -1.94
C THR A 310 23.50 2.23 -2.38
N SER A 311 23.69 3.17 -3.32
CA SER A 311 25.05 3.55 -3.77
C SER A 311 25.24 4.96 -4.36
N ASN A 312 24.25 5.52 -5.08
CA ASN A 312 24.39 6.81 -5.78
C ASN A 312 23.50 7.90 -5.14
N ILE A 313 23.93 8.42 -3.99
CA ILE A 313 23.15 9.33 -3.15
C ILE A 313 23.72 10.75 -3.18
N LYS A 314 22.88 11.71 -3.56
CA LYS A 314 23.13 13.14 -3.37
C LYS A 314 22.79 13.56 -1.94
N SER A 315 21.56 13.26 -1.50
CA SER A 315 21.08 13.58 -0.15
C SER A 315 19.94 12.66 0.26
N ALA A 316 20.14 11.74 1.20
CA ALA A 316 19.04 10.89 1.67
C ALA A 316 19.11 10.55 3.16
N THR A 317 17.97 10.15 3.72
CA THR A 317 17.87 9.64 5.08
C THR A 317 17.21 8.27 5.09
N ILE A 318 17.82 7.29 5.75
CA ILE A 318 17.30 5.96 6.03
C ILE A 318 17.09 5.88 7.54
N THR A 319 15.85 6.01 8.01
CA THR A 319 15.57 6.14 9.44
C THR A 319 14.37 5.34 9.93
N ASP A 320 14.43 4.93 11.20
CA ASP A 320 13.30 4.31 11.90
C ASP A 320 12.72 3.08 11.18
N ASN A 321 13.56 2.37 10.41
CA ASN A 321 13.18 1.11 9.78
C ASN A 321 13.48 -0.06 10.73
N LEU A 322 12.68 -1.11 10.64
CA LEU A 322 12.90 -2.37 11.35
C LEU A 322 13.28 -3.46 10.35
N PHE A 323 14.41 -4.11 10.59
CA PHE A 323 14.89 -5.27 9.84
C PHE A 323 14.85 -6.48 10.77
N GLN A 324 14.08 -7.50 10.41
CA GLN A 324 13.80 -8.61 11.32
C GLN A 324 13.89 -9.98 10.62
N ILE A 325 14.67 -10.89 11.21
CA ILE A 325 14.75 -12.33 10.85
C ILE A 325 15.12 -12.57 9.36
N GLY A 326 15.90 -11.68 8.74
CA GLY A 326 16.48 -11.95 7.43
C GLY A 326 17.58 -13.01 7.55
N VAL A 327 17.21 -14.28 7.34
CA VAL A 327 18.13 -15.41 7.40
C VAL A 327 18.23 -16.03 6.01
N THR A 328 19.40 -15.91 5.42
CA THR A 328 19.79 -16.70 4.24
C THR A 328 20.99 -17.56 4.58
N THR A 329 21.39 -18.47 3.71
CA THR A 329 22.63 -19.25 3.91
C THR A 329 23.89 -18.41 3.70
N THR A 330 23.74 -17.16 3.27
CA THR A 330 24.82 -16.24 2.90
C THR A 330 24.84 -15.02 3.83
N PRO A 331 26.01 -14.47 4.17
CA PRO A 331 26.13 -13.38 5.15
C PRO A 331 25.72 -12.02 4.56
N ASN A 332 24.51 -11.89 4.03
CA ASN A 332 24.02 -10.65 3.44
C ASN A 332 23.58 -9.64 4.52
N PRO A 333 23.90 -8.35 4.34
CA PRO A 333 23.60 -7.32 5.33
C PRO A 333 22.13 -6.88 5.26
N ALA A 334 21.60 -6.42 6.40
CA ALA A 334 20.33 -5.72 6.44
C ALA A 334 20.41 -4.39 5.66
N ILE A 335 21.55 -3.70 5.78
CA ILE A 335 21.80 -2.42 5.10
C ILE A 335 23.12 -2.50 4.33
N ALA A 336 23.08 -2.35 3.02
CA ALA A 336 24.25 -2.29 2.15
C ALA A 336 24.41 -0.88 1.55
N VAL A 337 25.54 -0.23 1.85
CA VAL A 337 26.03 0.95 1.12
C VAL A 337 27.03 0.43 0.09
N SER A 338 26.51 0.06 -1.06
CA SER A 338 27.19 -0.66 -2.13
C SER A 338 28.03 0.26 -3.02
N ASN A 339 29.01 -0.33 -3.68
CA ASN A 339 29.71 0.32 -4.78
C ASN A 339 28.83 0.39 -6.04
N ILE A 340 29.26 1.22 -6.99
CA ILE A 340 28.58 1.41 -8.28
C ILE A 340 29.39 0.66 -9.32
N ASN A 341 28.89 -0.53 -9.70
CA ASN A 341 29.55 -1.43 -10.64
C ASN A 341 28.61 -1.87 -11.76
N GLY A 342 29.20 -2.19 -12.91
CA GLY A 342 28.47 -2.75 -14.05
C GLY A 342 27.53 -1.76 -14.77
N THR A 343 27.56 -0.47 -14.42
CA THR A 343 26.66 0.56 -14.95
C THR A 343 27.18 1.19 -16.24
N THR A 344 26.30 1.62 -17.14
CA THR A 344 26.67 2.18 -18.46
C THR A 344 27.23 3.61 -18.42
N ASN A 345 26.77 4.46 -17.49
CA ASN A 345 27.19 5.86 -17.35
C ASN A 345 27.84 6.14 -15.98
N ARG A 346 28.76 5.28 -15.56
CA ARG A 346 29.40 5.35 -14.22
C ARG A 346 29.97 6.73 -13.88
N ALA A 347 30.51 7.45 -14.86
CA ALA A 347 31.08 8.80 -14.67
C ALA A 347 30.06 9.85 -14.17
N SER A 348 28.76 9.63 -14.40
CA SER A 348 27.68 10.50 -13.91
C SER A 348 27.30 10.24 -12.45
N ALA A 349 27.83 9.17 -11.85
CA ALA A 349 27.55 8.80 -10.48
C ALA A 349 28.39 9.63 -9.50
N VAL A 350 27.79 9.96 -8.35
CA VAL A 350 28.45 10.76 -7.31
C VAL A 350 28.88 9.92 -6.11
N GLY A 351 28.59 8.61 -6.08
CA GLY A 351 28.76 7.80 -4.88
C GLY A 351 27.87 8.32 -3.75
N ILE A 352 28.42 8.48 -2.54
CA ILE A 352 27.70 9.01 -1.38
C ILE A 352 28.17 10.43 -1.06
N GLN A 353 27.30 11.40 -1.29
CA GLN A 353 27.54 12.79 -0.93
C GLN A 353 27.03 13.11 0.46
N SER A 354 25.73 12.90 0.74
CA SER A 354 25.12 13.09 2.06
C SER A 354 24.11 11.98 2.34
N LEU A 355 24.39 11.09 3.27
CA LEU A 355 23.50 9.98 3.63
C LEU A 355 23.46 9.80 5.14
N ASN A 356 22.26 9.92 5.71
CA ASN A 356 22.01 9.64 7.12
C ASN A 356 21.37 8.25 7.26
N ILE A 357 21.95 7.38 8.07
CA ILE A 357 21.40 6.08 8.45
C ILE A 357 21.25 6.10 9.96
N THR A 358 20.03 6.37 10.42
CA THR A 358 19.78 6.69 11.82
C THR A 358 18.62 5.92 12.42
N ASN A 359 18.69 5.60 13.70
CA ASN A 359 17.55 5.05 14.45
C ASN A 359 16.92 3.77 13.87
N ASN A 360 17.63 3.02 13.02
CA ASN A 360 17.13 1.75 12.51
C ASN A 360 17.33 0.65 13.55
N THR A 361 16.45 -0.34 13.54
CA THR A 361 16.57 -1.55 14.36
C THR A 361 16.81 -2.74 13.45
N VAL A 362 17.97 -3.39 13.58
CA VAL A 362 18.30 -4.65 12.93
C VAL A 362 18.30 -5.74 13.99
N TYR A 363 17.41 -6.72 13.85
CA TYR A 363 17.26 -7.81 14.80
C TYR A 363 17.21 -9.17 14.12
N GLY A 364 18.13 -10.06 14.46
CA GLY A 364 18.09 -11.44 13.93
C GLY A 364 18.44 -11.55 12.44
N TRP A 365 19.03 -10.50 11.85
CA TRP A 365 19.51 -10.53 10.47
C TRP A 365 20.87 -11.23 10.37
N ASN A 366 21.22 -11.72 9.20
CA ASN A 366 22.53 -12.33 8.96
C ASN A 366 23.68 -11.37 9.25
N GLN A 367 23.77 -10.24 8.57
CA GLN A 367 24.73 -9.19 8.87
C GLN A 367 24.00 -7.86 9.16
N GLY A 368 24.59 -6.99 9.99
CA GLY A 368 24.02 -5.68 10.31
C GLY A 368 24.11 -4.72 9.13
N ILE A 369 25.32 -4.22 8.88
CA ILE A 369 25.58 -3.22 7.84
C ILE A 369 26.89 -3.53 7.09
N ALA A 370 26.89 -3.26 5.79
CA ALA A 370 28.06 -3.31 4.95
C ALA A 370 28.27 -1.98 4.22
N VAL A 371 29.48 -1.45 4.22
CA VAL A 371 29.91 -0.29 3.43
C VAL A 371 30.98 -0.77 2.45
N GLY A 372 30.69 -0.72 1.16
CA GLY A 372 31.60 -1.14 0.10
C GLY A 372 32.78 -0.18 -0.09
N GLY A 373 33.81 -0.66 -0.77
CA GLY A 373 34.98 0.13 -1.18
C GLY A 373 34.94 0.58 -2.63
N GLY A 374 35.86 1.49 -3.00
CA GLY A 374 36.11 1.85 -4.40
C GLY A 374 35.14 2.87 -5.01
N PHE A 375 34.48 3.69 -4.19
CA PHE A 375 33.65 4.82 -4.63
C PHE A 375 33.76 5.99 -3.64
N THR A 376 33.32 7.18 -4.07
CA THR A 376 33.38 8.41 -3.27
C THR A 376 32.40 8.39 -2.11
N ILE A 377 32.88 8.74 -0.91
CA ILE A 377 32.09 8.94 0.30
C ILE A 377 32.50 10.28 0.91
N LYS A 378 31.56 11.21 1.17
CA LYS A 378 31.86 12.54 1.75
C LYS A 378 31.17 12.83 3.09
N ASN A 379 29.88 12.53 3.22
CA ASN A 379 29.11 12.76 4.45
C ASN A 379 28.14 11.60 4.71
N LEU A 380 28.70 10.41 4.97
CA LEU A 380 27.94 9.25 5.43
C LEU A 380 27.86 9.26 6.96
N GLN A 381 26.66 9.38 7.51
CA GLN A 381 26.43 9.48 8.94
C GLN A 381 25.62 8.26 9.42
N ILE A 382 26.18 7.47 10.33
CA ILE A 382 25.56 6.23 10.82
C ILE A 382 25.44 6.31 12.34
N ARG A 383 24.22 6.58 12.85
CA ARG A 383 24.03 6.93 14.26
C ARG A 383 22.82 6.31 14.93
N GLY A 384 22.95 5.94 16.19
CA GLY A 384 21.80 5.52 17.01
C GLY A 384 21.07 4.29 16.49
N ASN A 385 21.72 3.44 15.69
CA ASN A 385 21.13 2.21 15.17
C ASN A 385 21.35 1.06 16.16
N ASP A 386 20.38 0.14 16.22
CA ASP A 386 20.50 -1.09 16.99
C ASP A 386 20.84 -2.25 16.05
N PHE A 387 21.97 -2.91 16.28
CA PHE A 387 22.37 -4.14 15.59
C PHE A 387 22.38 -5.30 16.58
N GLN A 388 21.29 -6.06 16.63
CA GLN A 388 20.99 -6.97 17.73
C GLN A 388 20.77 -8.40 17.23
N ASN A 389 21.28 -9.39 17.97
CA ASN A 389 21.11 -10.81 17.64
C ASN A 389 21.54 -11.14 16.19
N ILE A 390 22.62 -10.52 15.73
CA ILE A 390 23.14 -10.72 14.37
C ILE A 390 23.62 -12.17 14.25
N LYS A 391 23.18 -12.87 13.20
CA LYS A 391 23.41 -14.33 13.05
C LYS A 391 24.81 -14.63 12.53
N HIS A 392 25.29 -13.84 11.58
CA HIS A 392 26.69 -13.80 11.23
C HIS A 392 27.46 -13.05 12.32
N PHE A 393 28.71 -13.43 12.55
CA PHE A 393 29.48 -12.79 13.61
C PHE A 393 29.96 -11.39 13.23
N GLN A 394 30.12 -11.11 11.93
CA GLN A 394 30.49 -9.80 11.43
C GLN A 394 29.24 -8.95 11.33
N VAL A 395 29.09 -8.01 12.25
CA VAL A 395 27.97 -7.05 12.27
C VAL A 395 28.21 -5.88 11.33
N VAL A 396 29.45 -5.40 11.27
CA VAL A 396 29.87 -4.29 10.39
C VAL A 396 30.98 -4.80 9.48
N THR A 397 30.82 -4.63 8.17
CA THR A 397 31.93 -4.69 7.22
C THR A 397 32.08 -3.35 6.55
N ASN A 398 33.26 -2.76 6.60
CA ASN A 398 33.53 -1.46 6.00
C ASN A 398 34.80 -1.54 5.17
N TYR A 399 34.63 -1.62 3.85
CA TYR A 399 35.71 -1.55 2.87
C TYR A 399 35.83 -0.15 2.25
N GLY A 400 34.97 0.79 2.65
CA GLY A 400 35.00 2.19 2.24
C GLY A 400 36.10 2.97 2.94
N LEU A 401 36.46 4.13 2.37
CA LEU A 401 37.33 5.08 3.05
C LEU A 401 36.60 5.62 4.29
N MET A 402 37.25 5.55 5.45
CA MET A 402 36.69 6.14 6.68
C MET A 402 36.66 7.67 6.63
N SER A 403 37.53 8.30 5.81
CA SER A 403 37.44 9.72 5.51
C SER A 403 36.14 10.02 4.74
N GLY A 404 35.27 10.83 5.35
CA GLY A 404 33.91 11.11 4.84
C GLY A 404 32.80 10.31 5.51
N GLN A 405 33.12 9.48 6.51
CA GLN A 405 32.16 8.76 7.34
C GLN A 405 32.16 9.29 8.77
N SER A 406 31.03 9.20 9.45
CA SER A 406 30.89 9.49 10.88
C SER A 406 29.96 8.49 11.53
N TRP A 407 30.44 7.83 12.59
CA TRP A 407 29.69 6.84 13.35
C TRP A 407 29.56 7.30 14.80
N SER A 408 28.39 7.13 15.40
CA SER A 408 28.21 7.46 16.82
C SER A 408 26.97 6.80 17.44
N GLY A 409 27.07 6.36 18.68
CA GLY A 409 25.95 5.93 19.52
C GLY A 409 25.21 4.70 19.00
N ASN A 410 25.83 3.86 18.17
CA ASN A 410 25.21 2.60 17.73
C ASN A 410 25.33 1.52 18.82
N ARG A 411 24.34 0.63 18.92
CA ARG A 411 24.29 -0.44 19.93
C ARG A 411 24.40 -1.81 19.29
N TYR A 412 25.36 -2.59 19.72
CA TYR A 412 25.73 -3.88 19.16
C TYR A 412 25.45 -5.00 20.14
N ASN A 413 24.93 -6.13 19.64
CA ASN A 413 24.85 -7.36 20.40
C ASN A 413 25.16 -8.53 19.45
N VAL A 414 26.41 -8.97 19.52
CA VAL A 414 27.00 -10.00 18.68
C VAL A 414 27.42 -11.21 19.54
N PRO A 415 27.50 -12.43 18.98
CA PRO A 415 27.96 -13.60 19.74
C PRO A 415 29.35 -13.39 20.37
N ARG A 416 29.50 -13.65 21.67
CA ARG A 416 30.69 -13.31 22.49
C ARG A 416 32.03 -13.92 22.06
N ASN A 417 32.05 -15.00 21.28
CA ASN A 417 33.29 -15.69 20.91
C ASN A 417 33.53 -15.65 19.40
N LYS A 418 33.89 -14.49 18.82
CA LYS A 418 34.66 -14.36 17.55
C LYS A 418 35.50 -13.08 17.55
N THR A 419 36.76 -13.21 17.15
CA THR A 419 37.88 -12.25 17.27
C THR A 419 37.77 -10.94 16.46
N GLY A 420 36.63 -10.63 15.84
CA GLY A 420 36.49 -9.47 14.96
C GLY A 420 35.07 -9.28 14.40
N PRO A 421 34.10 -8.85 15.23
CA PRO A 421 32.74 -8.55 14.77
C PRO A 421 32.67 -7.35 13.81
N VAL A 422 33.72 -6.54 13.76
CA VAL A 422 33.81 -5.38 12.86
C VAL A 422 35.03 -5.54 11.95
N ILE A 423 34.82 -5.36 10.66
CA ILE A 423 35.88 -5.29 9.65
C ILE A 423 36.01 -3.85 9.14
N VAL A 424 37.22 -3.31 9.15
CA VAL A 424 37.57 -2.03 8.53
C VAL A 424 38.78 -2.23 7.61
N GLY A 425 38.56 -2.22 6.30
CA GLY A 425 39.54 -2.65 5.31
C GLY A 425 39.97 -4.09 5.58
N ASN A 426 41.25 -4.28 5.91
CA ASN A 426 41.81 -5.59 6.28
C ASN A 426 41.93 -5.79 7.81
N LYS A 427 41.44 -4.84 8.62
CA LYS A 427 41.54 -4.88 10.09
C LYS A 427 40.28 -5.49 10.69
N TYR A 428 40.47 -6.37 11.66
CA TYR A 428 39.42 -6.98 12.47
C TYR A 428 39.43 -6.30 13.85
N LEU A 429 38.27 -5.81 14.29
CA LEU A 429 38.13 -5.02 15.52
C LEU A 429 37.07 -5.63 16.44
N THR A 430 37.34 -5.59 17.74
CA THR A 430 36.31 -5.74 18.77
C THR A 430 35.39 -4.51 18.77
N ILE A 431 34.22 -4.61 19.41
CA ILE A 431 33.32 -3.45 19.56
C ILE A 431 34.01 -2.32 20.36
N ASP A 432 34.79 -2.64 21.40
CA ASP A 432 35.52 -1.62 22.17
C ASP A 432 36.56 -0.87 21.33
N ASN A 433 37.31 -1.59 20.48
CA ASN A 433 38.29 -0.96 19.59
C ASN A 433 37.59 -0.13 18.51
N TRP A 434 36.51 -0.67 17.94
CA TRP A 434 35.65 0.04 17.00
C TRP A 434 35.09 1.33 17.61
N SER A 435 34.62 1.29 18.86
CA SER A 435 34.08 2.44 19.57
C SER A 435 35.13 3.54 19.75
N ARG A 436 36.32 3.17 20.24
CA ARG A 436 37.40 4.13 20.48
C ARG A 436 37.96 4.75 19.21
N SER A 437 37.95 4.01 18.10
CA SER A 437 38.56 4.46 16.85
C SER A 437 37.58 5.17 15.90
N TYR A 438 36.31 4.78 15.88
CA TYR A 438 35.42 5.16 14.79
C TYR A 438 33.97 5.47 15.22
N ASP A 439 33.40 4.74 16.17
CA ASP A 439 32.00 4.89 16.62
C ASP A 439 31.91 5.40 18.05
N SER A 440 32.00 6.72 18.18
CA SER A 440 31.97 7.40 19.46
C SER A 440 30.66 7.10 20.21
N GLY A 441 30.77 6.56 21.43
CA GLY A 441 29.62 6.20 22.24
C GLY A 441 28.92 4.90 21.82
N ALA A 442 29.53 4.07 20.96
CA ALA A 442 29.04 2.72 20.71
C ALA A 442 28.96 1.89 22.00
N GLN A 443 27.98 0.98 22.05
CA GLN A 443 27.76 0.11 23.20
C GLN A 443 27.70 -1.35 22.75
N ASP A 444 28.48 -2.23 23.38
CA ASP A 444 28.30 -3.69 23.28
C ASP A 444 27.27 -4.13 24.32
N VAL A 445 26.00 -4.04 23.97
CA VAL A 445 24.87 -4.23 24.89
C VAL A 445 23.71 -4.94 24.22
N ALA A 446 23.15 -5.91 24.95
CA ALA A 446 21.86 -6.50 24.60
C ALA A 446 20.74 -5.51 24.96
N VAL A 447 20.08 -4.96 23.94
CA VAL A 447 18.92 -4.07 24.15
C VAL A 447 17.73 -4.90 24.63
N ALA A 448 17.11 -4.47 25.73
CA ALA A 448 15.84 -5.02 26.19
C ALA A 448 14.71 -4.49 25.31
N TYR A 449 13.99 -5.40 24.65
CA TYR A 449 12.85 -5.08 23.79
C TYR A 449 11.56 -5.58 24.44
N PRO A 450 10.44 -4.83 24.34
CA PRO A 450 9.17 -5.22 24.95
C PRO A 450 8.67 -6.59 24.50
N ASP A 451 8.77 -6.89 23.19
CA ASP A 451 8.35 -8.17 22.62
C ASP A 451 9.01 -8.40 21.24
N LYS A 452 10.27 -8.86 21.27
CA LYS A 452 11.06 -9.13 20.06
C LYS A 452 10.61 -10.35 19.24
N ASN A 453 9.61 -11.09 19.71
CA ASN A 453 9.11 -12.31 19.05
C ASN A 453 7.94 -12.05 18.10
N ARG A 454 7.43 -10.82 18.06
CA ARG A 454 6.41 -10.40 17.09
C ARG A 454 6.88 -10.67 15.67
N SER A 455 6.00 -11.28 14.90
CA SER A 455 6.22 -11.70 13.53
C SER A 455 4.96 -11.47 12.70
N VAL A 456 5.10 -11.46 11.37
CA VAL A 456 3.96 -11.44 10.45
C VAL A 456 2.98 -12.57 10.77
N ASN A 457 3.48 -13.77 11.06
CA ASN A 457 2.64 -14.92 11.40
C ASN A 457 1.92 -14.76 12.75
N SER A 458 2.59 -14.22 13.77
CA SER A 458 1.94 -13.92 15.06
C SER A 458 0.92 -12.78 14.98
N TYR A 459 1.06 -11.90 13.98
CA TYR A 459 0.08 -10.86 13.69
C TYR A 459 -1.19 -11.46 13.08
N ALA A 460 -1.02 -12.23 12.00
CA ALA A 460 -2.05 -13.08 11.41
C ALA A 460 -1.40 -14.12 10.49
N GLY A 461 -1.65 -15.41 10.72
CA GLY A 461 -1.09 -16.49 9.90
C GLY A 461 -1.55 -16.47 8.43
N ASP A 462 -2.69 -15.83 8.15
CA ASP A 462 -3.27 -15.66 6.82
C ASP A 462 -3.08 -14.23 6.25
N TYR A 463 -2.19 -13.42 6.84
CA TYR A 463 -2.04 -11.98 6.54
C TYR A 463 -1.98 -11.68 5.03
N LEU A 464 -1.05 -12.33 4.31
CA LEU A 464 -0.88 -12.10 2.87
C LEU A 464 -2.08 -12.61 2.06
N ALA A 465 -2.66 -13.75 2.45
CA ALA A 465 -3.86 -14.27 1.78
C ALA A 465 -5.04 -13.29 1.90
N ARG A 466 -5.19 -12.61 3.04
CA ARG A 466 -6.20 -11.57 3.23
C ARG A 466 -5.87 -10.28 2.49
N ALA A 467 -4.61 -9.84 2.52
CA ALA A 467 -4.15 -8.67 1.77
C ALA A 467 -4.41 -8.80 0.26
N ARG A 468 -4.14 -9.99 -0.32
CA ARG A 468 -4.42 -10.29 -1.74
C ARG A 468 -5.90 -10.22 -2.13
N ASN A 469 -6.81 -10.25 -1.16
CA ASN A 469 -8.25 -10.19 -1.40
C ASN A 469 -8.86 -8.82 -1.08
N LEU A 470 -8.04 -7.82 -0.74
CA LEU A 470 -8.53 -6.47 -0.47
C LEU A 470 -9.22 -5.86 -1.70
N SER A 471 -10.33 -5.19 -1.42
CA SER A 471 -11.07 -4.36 -2.37
C SER A 471 -11.80 -3.25 -1.64
N LYS A 472 -12.28 -2.23 -2.34
CA LYS A 472 -13.07 -1.15 -1.74
C LYS A 472 -14.28 -1.68 -0.97
N ALA A 473 -14.97 -2.70 -1.52
CA ALA A 473 -16.12 -3.33 -0.87
C ALA A 473 -15.74 -4.20 0.35
N GLY A 474 -14.54 -4.78 0.33
CA GLY A 474 -14.00 -5.64 1.40
C GLY A 474 -12.76 -5.05 2.05
N TRP A 475 -12.71 -3.73 2.25
CA TRP A 475 -11.49 -3.07 2.71
C TRP A 475 -11.33 -3.31 4.21
N ASP A 476 -10.28 -4.04 4.56
CA ASP A 476 -9.94 -4.35 5.93
C ASP A 476 -8.56 -3.80 6.24
N THR A 477 -8.53 -2.70 6.99
CA THR A 477 -7.30 -1.98 7.33
C THR A 477 -6.32 -2.85 8.10
N ARG A 478 -6.78 -3.90 8.78
CA ARG A 478 -5.91 -4.83 9.52
C ARG A 478 -4.92 -5.55 8.62
N TYR A 479 -5.21 -5.68 7.33
CA TYR A 479 -4.36 -6.36 6.36
C TYR A 479 -3.63 -5.39 5.43
N THR A 480 -3.53 -4.11 5.81
CA THR A 480 -2.64 -3.12 5.19
C THR A 480 -1.32 -3.02 5.96
N SER A 481 -0.32 -2.34 5.38
CA SER A 481 1.02 -2.28 5.98
C SER A 481 1.04 -1.59 7.35
N ALA A 482 0.27 -0.52 7.54
CA ALA A 482 0.40 0.35 8.70
C ALA A 482 0.13 -0.36 10.04
N PRO A 483 -0.96 -1.14 10.21
CA PRO A 483 -1.17 -1.92 11.43
C PRO A 483 -0.12 -3.00 11.68
N LEU A 484 0.34 -3.68 10.62
CA LEU A 484 1.43 -4.65 10.72
C LEU A 484 2.72 -3.99 11.20
N ILE A 485 3.09 -2.84 10.62
CA ILE A 485 4.28 -2.07 11.00
C ILE A 485 4.18 -1.62 12.45
N SER A 486 3.03 -1.07 12.85
CA SER A 486 2.78 -0.64 14.24
C SER A 486 2.95 -1.81 15.21
N TYR A 487 2.36 -2.97 14.90
CA TYR A 487 2.49 -4.17 15.71
C TYR A 487 3.95 -4.64 15.84
N LEU A 488 4.66 -4.82 14.72
CA LEU A 488 6.04 -5.31 14.72
C LEU A 488 6.98 -4.33 15.43
N LYS A 489 6.93 -3.04 15.07
CA LYS A 489 7.77 -2.01 15.69
C LYS A 489 7.46 -1.80 17.18
N GLY A 490 6.21 -1.98 17.61
CA GLY A 490 5.80 -1.96 19.01
C GLY A 490 6.52 -3.01 19.87
N GLY A 491 6.98 -4.10 19.26
CA GLY A 491 7.82 -5.11 19.91
C GLY A 491 9.26 -4.66 20.19
N PHE A 492 9.70 -3.53 19.62
CA PHE A 492 11.07 -3.03 19.69
C PHE A 492 11.12 -1.61 20.31
N ARG A 493 11.09 -0.58 19.47
CA ARG A 493 11.10 0.84 19.86
C ARG A 493 9.65 1.32 19.94
N GLY A 494 8.91 0.88 20.96
CA GLY A 494 7.49 1.18 21.16
C GLY A 494 6.90 0.54 22.43
N SER A 495 5.57 0.55 22.57
CA SER A 495 4.86 -0.09 23.68
C SER A 495 4.42 -1.51 23.31
N SER A 496 4.61 -2.48 24.20
CA SER A 496 4.10 -3.86 24.05
C SER A 496 2.56 -3.95 24.06
N THR A 497 1.85 -2.85 24.30
CA THR A 497 0.38 -2.86 24.39
C THR A 497 -0.32 -2.97 23.04
N VAL A 498 0.37 -2.80 21.90
CA VAL A 498 -0.23 -2.99 20.58
C VAL A 498 -0.45 -4.50 20.35
N THR A 499 -1.68 -4.97 20.55
CA THR A 499 -2.06 -6.36 20.29
C THR A 499 -2.32 -6.60 18.80
N PRO A 500 -2.12 -7.83 18.30
CA PRO A 500 -2.62 -8.21 16.98
C PRO A 500 -4.12 -7.94 16.88
N PRO A 501 -4.65 -7.64 15.69
CA PRO A 501 -6.08 -7.66 15.50
C PRO A 501 -6.65 -9.01 15.88
N VAL A 502 -7.82 -9.02 16.52
CA VAL A 502 -8.57 -10.26 16.75
C VAL A 502 -8.98 -10.83 15.38
N VAL A 503 -8.33 -11.92 15.00
CA VAL A 503 -8.67 -12.69 13.80
C VAL A 503 -9.96 -13.44 14.11
N THR A 504 -11.10 -12.86 13.75
CA THR A 504 -12.34 -13.65 13.63
C THR A 504 -12.17 -14.54 12.39
N PRO A 505 -12.22 -15.87 12.52
CA PRO A 505 -12.29 -16.74 11.36
C PRO A 505 -13.42 -16.26 10.45
N PRO A 506 -13.26 -16.34 9.11
CA PRO A 506 -14.41 -16.17 8.26
C PRO A 506 -15.38 -17.28 8.66
N THR A 507 -16.57 -16.94 9.14
CA THR A 507 -17.64 -17.92 9.27
C THR A 507 -17.78 -18.56 7.90
N SER A 508 -17.68 -19.89 7.84
CA SER A 508 -17.92 -20.68 6.63
C SER A 508 -19.15 -20.13 5.91
N PRO A 509 -19.12 -19.93 4.57
CA PRO A 509 -20.33 -19.53 3.87
C PRO A 509 -21.40 -20.55 4.23
N SER A 510 -22.54 -20.09 4.79
CA SER A 510 -23.68 -20.97 4.98
C SER A 510 -23.95 -21.68 3.65
N PRO A 511 -24.19 -23.00 3.66
CA PRO A 511 -24.53 -23.71 2.44
C PRO A 511 -25.68 -22.97 1.76
N ILE A 512 -25.53 -22.69 0.47
CA ILE A 512 -26.61 -22.16 -0.36
C ILE A 512 -27.76 -23.16 -0.21
N PRO A 513 -28.93 -22.76 0.31
CA PRO A 513 -30.06 -23.67 0.35
C PRO A 513 -30.46 -23.98 -1.09
N THR A 514 -30.51 -25.27 -1.40
CA THR A 514 -31.13 -25.79 -2.62
C THR A 514 -32.53 -25.16 -2.77
N PRO A 515 -32.91 -24.65 -3.95
CA PRO A 515 -34.20 -23.99 -4.10
C PRO A 515 -35.31 -25.02 -3.88
N THR A 516 -36.01 -24.89 -2.76
CA THR A 516 -37.31 -25.53 -2.55
C THR A 516 -38.39 -24.62 -3.14
N PRO A 517 -39.44 -25.19 -3.76
CA PRO A 517 -40.50 -24.40 -4.37
C PRO A 517 -41.22 -23.57 -3.30
N VAL A 518 -41.43 -22.29 -3.60
CA VAL A 518 -42.01 -21.30 -2.68
C VAL A 518 -43.53 -21.49 -2.58
N PRO A 519 -44.10 -21.66 -1.37
CA PRO A 519 -45.50 -21.34 -1.07
C PRO A 519 -45.62 -19.85 -0.62
N PRO A 520 -46.77 -19.19 -0.82
CA PRO A 520 -46.91 -17.75 -0.67
C PRO A 520 -47.17 -17.28 0.77
N THR A 521 -46.95 -15.96 0.98
CA THR A 521 -47.33 -15.08 2.13
C THR A 521 -46.36 -15.14 3.33
N THR A 522 -45.97 -14.08 4.05
CA THR A 522 -46.55 -12.76 4.39
C THR A 522 -45.41 -11.74 4.66
N GLY A 523 -45.69 -10.44 4.53
CA GLY A 523 -44.69 -9.38 4.67
C GLY A 523 -44.12 -9.26 6.09
N SER A 524 -42.85 -9.60 6.27
CA SER A 524 -42.05 -9.17 7.43
C SER A 524 -41.27 -7.92 7.08
N THR A 525 -41.76 -6.75 7.47
CA THR A 525 -41.00 -5.50 7.41
C THR A 525 -39.78 -5.58 8.34
N SER A 526 -38.60 -5.17 7.90
CA SER A 526 -37.40 -5.08 8.75
C SER A 526 -37.58 -3.95 9.79
N PRO A 527 -37.06 -4.04 11.03
CA PRO A 527 -37.09 -2.91 11.97
C PRO A 527 -36.30 -1.73 11.41
N ALA A 528 -36.83 -0.52 11.55
CA ALA A 528 -36.13 0.72 11.21
C ALA A 528 -35.41 1.33 12.43
N VAL A 529 -34.22 1.91 12.19
CA VAL A 529 -33.32 2.52 13.17
C VAL A 529 -33.46 4.04 13.17
N THR A 530 -33.44 4.65 14.36
CA THR A 530 -33.39 6.10 14.57
C THR A 530 -32.35 6.44 15.65
N VAL A 531 -31.84 7.67 15.67
CA VAL A 531 -30.98 8.22 16.73
C VAL A 531 -31.51 9.59 17.14
N ASN A 532 -31.54 9.91 18.42
CA ASN A 532 -32.05 11.21 18.88
C ASN A 532 -30.97 12.31 18.85
N ASP A 533 -31.44 13.55 18.86
CA ASP A 533 -30.63 14.73 19.14
C ASP A 533 -30.40 14.90 20.64
N VAL A 534 -29.26 15.49 21.01
CA VAL A 534 -28.82 15.67 22.40
C VAL A 534 -28.18 17.04 22.59
N SER A 535 -28.27 17.58 23.80
CA SER A 535 -27.58 18.82 24.16
C SER A 535 -27.09 18.79 25.61
N ALA A 536 -25.98 19.47 25.88
CA ALA A 536 -25.48 19.69 27.23
C ALA A 536 -24.61 20.95 27.29
N THR A 537 -24.52 21.57 28.46
CA THR A 537 -23.49 22.59 28.73
C THR A 537 -22.11 21.97 28.83
N GLU A 538 -21.10 22.65 28.30
CA GLU A 538 -19.70 22.20 28.27
C GLU A 538 -19.05 22.18 29.66
N GLY A 539 -19.38 23.18 30.48
CA GLY A 539 -18.80 23.38 31.80
C GLY A 539 -17.37 23.91 31.73
N ARG A 540 -16.85 24.39 32.86
CA ARG A 540 -15.61 25.19 32.88
C ARG A 540 -14.28 24.44 32.80
N SER A 541 -14.32 23.11 32.90
CA SER A 541 -13.13 22.24 32.84
C SER A 541 -13.50 20.77 32.74
N GLY A 542 -12.57 19.94 32.26
CA GLY A 542 -12.69 18.48 32.29
C GLY A 542 -13.49 17.91 31.11
N VAL A 543 -14.05 16.71 31.29
CA VAL A 543 -14.88 16.04 30.27
C VAL A 543 -16.26 15.67 30.83
N LYS A 544 -17.30 15.81 30.01
CA LYS A 544 -18.68 15.44 30.33
C LYS A 544 -19.24 14.49 29.28
N ASN A 545 -20.07 13.55 29.71
CA ASN A 545 -20.68 12.57 28.81
C ASN A 545 -21.95 13.12 28.17
N LEU A 546 -22.02 13.06 26.85
CA LEU A 546 -23.21 13.32 26.04
C LEU A 546 -23.67 12.00 25.42
N THR A 547 -24.87 11.53 25.78
CA THR A 547 -25.33 10.18 25.47
C THR A 547 -26.48 10.19 24.45
N PHE A 548 -26.21 9.68 23.26
CA PHE A 548 -27.19 9.40 22.22
C PHE A 548 -27.90 8.07 22.48
N THR A 549 -29.20 8.01 22.22
CA THR A 549 -30.04 6.82 22.24
C THR A 549 -30.40 6.44 20.80
N VAL A 550 -30.01 5.23 20.41
CA VAL A 550 -30.35 4.61 19.13
C VAL A 550 -31.50 3.64 19.37
N SER A 551 -32.56 3.73 18.57
CA SER A 551 -33.81 2.98 18.76
C SER A 551 -34.25 2.21 17.53
N LEU A 552 -34.81 1.01 17.72
CA LEU A 552 -35.48 0.21 16.70
C LEU A 552 -37.00 0.35 16.84
N THR A 553 -37.70 0.55 15.73
CA THR A 553 -39.18 0.64 15.66
C THR A 553 -39.91 -0.62 16.13
N LYS A 554 -39.22 -1.77 16.15
CA LYS A 554 -39.68 -3.02 16.76
C LYS A 554 -38.49 -3.91 17.10
N ALA A 555 -38.72 -4.88 17.99
CA ALA A 555 -37.69 -5.85 18.38
C ALA A 555 -37.13 -6.59 17.16
N ALA A 556 -35.81 -6.64 17.06
CA ALA A 556 -35.17 -7.34 15.95
C ALA A 556 -35.26 -8.86 16.12
N ALA A 557 -35.66 -9.57 15.06
CA ALA A 557 -35.69 -11.03 15.03
C ALA A 557 -34.29 -11.66 14.90
N LYS A 558 -33.30 -10.87 14.48
CA LYS A 558 -31.88 -11.23 14.36
C LYS A 558 -31.03 -10.09 14.94
N GLN A 559 -29.77 -10.37 15.27
CA GLN A 559 -28.87 -9.32 15.74
C GLN A 559 -28.74 -8.20 14.70
N VAL A 560 -28.93 -6.94 15.11
CA VAL A 560 -28.74 -5.76 14.28
C VAL A 560 -27.38 -5.15 14.61
N SER A 561 -26.60 -4.81 13.58
CA SER A 561 -25.34 -4.08 13.75
C SER A 561 -25.40 -2.77 12.99
N ILE A 562 -24.98 -1.69 13.66
CA ILE A 562 -25.02 -0.32 13.13
C ILE A 562 -23.64 0.29 13.33
N LYS A 563 -22.94 0.60 12.23
CA LYS A 563 -21.70 1.40 12.31
C LYS A 563 -22.06 2.85 12.58
N TRP A 564 -21.30 3.52 13.44
CA TRP A 564 -21.50 4.92 13.75
C TRP A 564 -20.16 5.67 13.84
N GLU A 565 -20.21 6.97 13.59
CA GLU A 565 -19.09 7.89 13.81
C GLU A 565 -19.58 9.28 14.22
N THR A 566 -18.73 10.04 14.90
CA THR A 566 -18.97 11.46 15.13
C THR A 566 -18.32 12.32 14.05
N LYS A 567 -19.02 13.35 13.58
CA LYS A 567 -18.47 14.34 12.64
C LYS A 567 -18.73 15.75 13.13
N GLY A 568 -17.67 16.55 13.23
CA GLY A 568 -17.74 17.95 13.65
C GLY A 568 -18.51 18.81 12.65
N ALA A 569 -19.19 19.83 13.16
CA ALA A 569 -19.77 20.90 12.36
C ALA A 569 -19.12 22.22 12.75
N THR A 570 -19.63 22.91 13.79
CA THR A 570 -18.92 24.03 14.40
C THR A 570 -17.97 23.57 15.52
N ALA A 571 -18.29 22.47 16.21
CA ALA A 571 -17.42 21.86 17.20
C ALA A 571 -16.29 21.05 16.52
N VAL A 572 -15.08 21.17 17.06
CA VAL A 572 -13.81 20.59 16.58
C VAL A 572 -13.40 19.37 17.43
N VAL A 573 -13.15 18.25 16.75
CA VAL A 573 -12.63 17.02 17.40
C VAL A 573 -11.29 17.30 18.07
N GLY A 574 -11.15 16.86 19.31
CA GLY A 574 -9.96 17.03 20.12
C GLY A 574 -9.92 18.36 20.88
N LYS A 575 -10.69 19.37 20.48
CA LYS A 575 -10.85 20.64 21.21
C LYS A 575 -12.13 20.61 22.05
N ASP A 576 -13.29 20.53 21.40
CA ASP A 576 -14.60 20.74 22.03
C ASP A 576 -15.26 19.39 22.42
N TYR A 577 -14.84 18.30 21.75
CA TYR A 577 -15.23 16.94 22.11
C TYR A 577 -14.18 15.91 21.69
N VAL A 578 -14.15 14.74 22.32
CA VAL A 578 -13.11 13.71 22.09
C VAL A 578 -13.23 13.03 20.72
N GLY A 579 -14.45 12.96 20.18
CA GLY A 579 -14.76 12.19 18.98
C GLY A 579 -14.84 10.68 19.21
N GLY A 580 -15.49 9.96 18.29
CA GLY A 580 -15.62 8.52 18.39
C GLY A 580 -16.16 7.87 17.11
N ASN A 581 -15.92 6.58 16.98
CA ASN A 581 -16.55 5.72 15.99
C ASN A 581 -16.64 4.29 16.54
N GLY A 582 -17.53 3.47 15.98
CA GLY A 582 -17.69 2.10 16.43
C GLY A 582 -18.80 1.34 15.72
N THR A 583 -19.13 0.17 16.26
CA THR A 583 -20.30 -0.61 15.84
C THR A 583 -21.19 -0.86 17.06
N LEU A 584 -22.46 -0.46 16.97
CA LEU A 584 -23.49 -0.70 17.96
C LEU A 584 -24.23 -1.99 17.62
N TYR A 585 -24.36 -2.91 18.58
CA TYR A 585 -25.04 -4.19 18.39
C TYR A 585 -26.31 -4.27 19.23
N PHE A 586 -27.44 -4.57 18.59
CA PHE A 586 -28.67 -4.99 19.25
C PHE A 586 -28.76 -6.50 19.17
N ALA A 587 -28.80 -7.18 20.31
CA ALA A 587 -29.17 -8.59 20.34
C ALA A 587 -30.62 -8.77 19.87
N ALA A 588 -30.99 -9.99 19.45
CA ALA A 588 -32.38 -10.30 19.15
C ALA A 588 -33.26 -9.96 20.36
N GLY A 589 -34.42 -9.34 20.11
CA GLY A 589 -35.31 -8.85 21.16
C GLY A 589 -35.02 -7.44 21.71
N GLN A 590 -33.85 -6.85 21.44
CA GLN A 590 -33.54 -5.49 21.90
C GLN A 590 -34.11 -4.41 20.98
N THR A 591 -34.52 -3.27 21.56
CA THR A 591 -35.07 -2.11 20.83
C THR A 591 -34.36 -0.80 21.12
N SER A 592 -33.51 -0.70 22.14
CA SER A 592 -32.74 0.53 22.42
C SER A 592 -31.31 0.23 22.88
N LYS A 593 -30.37 1.10 22.48
CA LYS A 593 -28.96 1.11 22.88
C LYS A 593 -28.44 2.54 22.91
N THR A 594 -27.38 2.80 23.68
CA THR A 594 -26.80 4.13 23.81
C THR A 594 -25.38 4.21 23.25
N ILE A 595 -25.00 5.39 22.75
CA ILE A 595 -23.62 5.75 22.40
C ILE A 595 -23.26 7.00 23.19
N THR A 596 -22.17 6.96 23.93
CA THR A 596 -21.69 8.10 24.73
C THR A 596 -20.48 8.74 24.07
N VAL A 597 -20.52 10.05 23.89
CA VAL A 597 -19.43 10.89 23.39
C VAL A 597 -19.03 11.86 24.50
N GLN A 598 -17.74 12.03 24.74
CA GLN A 598 -17.23 12.99 25.72
C GLN A 598 -17.08 14.37 25.09
N ILE A 599 -17.73 15.38 25.67
CA ILE A 599 -17.50 16.80 25.39
C ILE A 599 -16.47 17.34 26.39
N LYS A 600 -15.70 18.35 25.98
CA LYS A 600 -14.63 18.97 26.78
C LYS A 600 -15.10 20.35 27.21
N GLY A 601 -14.91 20.65 28.50
CA GLY A 601 -15.19 21.98 29.04
C GLY A 601 -13.93 22.82 29.13
N ASP A 602 -14.03 24.11 28.86
CA ASP A 602 -12.97 25.10 29.07
C ASP A 602 -13.52 26.45 29.55
N THR A 603 -12.71 27.52 29.55
CA THR A 603 -13.10 28.85 30.04
C THR A 603 -13.04 29.94 28.95
N LEU A 604 -12.94 29.54 27.68
CA LEU A 604 -12.87 30.45 26.54
C LEU A 604 -14.29 30.82 26.13
N ARG A 605 -14.56 32.13 26.03
CA ARG A 605 -15.87 32.59 25.60
C ARG A 605 -16.08 32.28 24.11
N GLU A 606 -16.95 31.33 23.83
CA GLU A 606 -17.33 30.92 22.48
C GLU A 606 -18.86 30.89 22.29
N SER A 607 -19.31 30.68 21.05
CA SER A 607 -20.74 30.48 20.76
C SER A 607 -21.09 29.01 20.93
N SER A 608 -22.36 28.65 21.19
CA SER A 608 -22.76 27.23 21.21
C SER A 608 -22.39 26.51 19.91
N GLU A 609 -21.83 25.32 20.03
CA GLU A 609 -21.26 24.57 18.93
C GLU A 609 -21.98 23.24 18.70
N THR A 610 -21.78 22.65 17.52
CA THR A 610 -22.47 21.42 17.13
C THR A 610 -21.56 20.39 16.49
N PHE A 611 -21.86 19.12 16.74
CA PHE A 611 -21.35 17.98 15.98
C PHE A 611 -22.48 16.98 15.74
N SER A 612 -22.24 15.94 14.95
CA SER A 612 -23.26 14.92 14.64
C SER A 612 -22.75 13.52 14.95
N LEU A 613 -23.65 12.63 15.40
CA LEU A 613 -23.48 11.19 15.41
C LEU A 613 -24.19 10.60 14.19
N ASN A 614 -23.41 10.10 13.23
CA ASN A 614 -23.92 9.54 11.99
C ASN A 614 -23.98 8.02 12.09
N LEU A 615 -25.16 7.44 11.83
CA LEU A 615 -25.34 6.02 11.61
C LEU A 615 -25.07 5.72 10.13
N LEU A 616 -24.11 4.85 9.87
CA LEU A 616 -23.57 4.61 8.54
C LEU A 616 -24.20 3.37 7.90
N SER A 617 -23.64 2.19 8.16
CA SER A 617 -24.13 0.92 7.63
C SER A 617 -24.93 0.17 8.67
N VAL A 618 -26.13 -0.28 8.30
CA VAL A 618 -27.01 -1.10 9.13
C VAL A 618 -27.22 -2.47 8.51
N VAL A 619 -27.06 -3.52 9.31
CA VAL A 619 -27.35 -4.91 8.91
C VAL A 619 -28.55 -5.42 9.70
N ASN A 620 -29.46 -6.13 9.03
CA ASN A 620 -30.71 -6.69 9.59
C ASN A 620 -31.75 -5.65 10.10
N ALA A 621 -31.60 -4.38 9.70
CA ALA A 621 -32.54 -3.28 9.94
C ALA A 621 -32.43 -2.26 8.79
N THR A 622 -33.35 -1.30 8.70
CA THR A 622 -33.28 -0.16 7.76
C THR A 622 -32.98 1.14 8.51
N LEU A 623 -32.41 2.15 7.85
CA LEU A 623 -32.22 3.48 8.44
C LEU A 623 -33.46 4.34 8.19
N ALA A 624 -34.09 4.83 9.25
CA ALA A 624 -35.15 5.85 9.17
C ALA A 624 -34.61 7.24 9.50
N ASP A 625 -33.81 7.34 10.57
CA ASP A 625 -33.04 8.53 10.90
C ASP A 625 -31.60 8.13 11.20
N ASN A 626 -30.67 8.67 10.44
CA ASN A 626 -29.27 8.29 10.47
C ASN A 626 -28.37 9.38 11.07
N LYS A 627 -28.91 10.45 11.63
CA LYS A 627 -28.10 11.56 12.14
C LYS A 627 -28.67 12.15 13.43
N GLY A 628 -27.98 11.92 14.54
CA GLY A 628 -28.25 12.63 15.79
C GLY A 628 -27.39 13.89 15.88
N LEU A 629 -28.00 15.06 16.03
CA LEU A 629 -27.33 16.32 16.27
C LEU A 629 -26.97 16.44 17.76
N ALA A 630 -25.71 16.78 18.04
CA ALA A 630 -25.26 17.20 19.36
C ALA A 630 -25.03 18.71 19.39
N THR A 631 -25.57 19.37 20.41
CA THR A 631 -25.31 20.79 20.70
C THR A 631 -24.55 20.93 22.02
N ILE A 632 -23.37 21.54 21.97
CA ILE A 632 -22.56 21.96 23.11
C ILE A 632 -22.96 23.40 23.43
N VAL A 633 -23.61 23.62 24.56
CA VAL A 633 -24.16 24.93 24.94
C VAL A 633 -23.12 25.68 25.78
N ASN A 634 -22.67 26.85 25.29
CA ASN A 634 -21.75 27.74 26.01
C ASN A 634 -22.36 28.24 27.33
N ASP A 635 -21.62 28.13 28.43
CA ASP A 635 -22.02 28.60 29.76
C ASP A 635 -21.05 29.60 30.43
N ASP A 636 -20.17 30.23 29.63
CA ASP A 636 -19.19 31.25 30.03
C ASP A 636 -19.51 32.70 29.64
#